data_AF-A0A151BKR3-F1
#
_entry.id   AF-A0A151BKR3-F1
#
_cell.length_a   1.000
_cell.length_b   1.000
_cell.length_c   1.000
_cell.angle_alpha   90.00
_cell.angle_beta   90.00
_cell.angle_gamma   90.00
#
_symmetry.space_group_name_H-M   'P 1'
#
loop_
_entity.id
_entity.type
_entity.pdbx_description
1 polymer ?
#
loop_
_entity_poly.entity_id
_entity_poly.type
_entity_poly.pdbx_seq_one_letter_code
_entity_poly.pdbx_strand_id
1 'polypeptide(L)' 'MEIPEDVISGEIVSCPDCGMDYEVVITEGGEIELRPAEIEGEDWGE' A
#
# COMPACT_ATOMS: atom_id res chain seq x y z
N MET A 1 10.50 3.51 6.33
CA MET A 1 9.52 3.77 5.26
C MET A 1 9.08 5.23 5.30
N GLU A 2 9.33 5.97 4.24
CA GLU A 2 8.84 7.35 4.07
C GLU A 2 7.64 7.28 3.12
N ILE A 3 6.53 7.91 3.51
CA ILE A 3 5.30 7.96 2.71
C ILE A 3 5.22 9.35 2.05
N PRO A 4 4.97 9.44 0.73
CA PRO A 4 4.83 10.73 0.05
C PRO A 4 3.73 11.60 0.68
N GLU A 5 3.92 12.92 0.67
CA GLU A 5 2.94 13.88 1.21
C GLU A 5 1.65 13.94 0.38
N ASP A 6 1.76 13.63 -0.92
CA ASP A 6 0.64 13.63 -1.89
C ASP A 6 -0.01 12.24 -2.03
N VAL A 7 0.29 11.32 -1.12
CA VAL A 7 -0.23 9.95 -1.16
C VAL A 7 -1.76 9.96 -1.06
N ILE A 8 -2.40 9.08 -1.82
CA ILE A 8 -3.85 8.91 -1.80
C ILE A 8 -4.24 7.52 -1.29
N SER A 9 -5.46 7.40 -0.75
CA SER A 9 -6.01 6.10 -0.39
C SER A 9 -6.11 5.20 -1.63
N GLY A 10 -5.65 3.95 -1.51
CA GLY A 10 -5.58 2.96 -2.59
C GLY A 10 -4.24 2.96 -3.36
N GLU A 11 -3.32 3.87 -3.03
CA GLU A 11 -1.98 3.86 -3.61
C GLU A 11 -1.14 2.70 -3.06
N ILE A 12 -0.33 2.07 -3.91
CA ILE A 12 0.62 1.02 -3.51
C ILE A 12 1.99 1.64 -3.29
N VAL A 13 2.55 1.40 -2.10
CA VAL A 13 3.88 1.84 -1.68
C VAL A 13 4.74 0.64 -1.31
N SER A 14 5.95 0.58 -1.85
CA SER A 14 6.91 -0.49 -1.57
C SER A 14 7.79 -0.14 -0.38
N CYS A 15 7.94 -1.06 0.57
CA CYS A 15 8.86 -0.89 1.69
C CYS A 15 10.31 -1.15 1.24
N PRO A 16 11.22 -0.15 1.29
CA PRO A 16 12.61 -0.33 0.86
C PRO A 16 13.42 -1.27 1.76
N ASP A 17 12.95 -1.50 3.00
CA ASP A 17 13.65 -2.30 4.00
C ASP A 17 13.36 -3.80 3.88
N CYS A 18 12.11 -4.17 3.57
CA CYS A 18 11.66 -5.57 3.49
C CYS A 18 11.17 -6.01 2.10
N GLY A 19 11.00 -5.08 1.16
CA GLY A 19 10.52 -5.36 -0.19
C GLY A 19 9.04 -5.75 -0.29
N MET A 20 8.27 -5.60 0.79
CA MET A 20 6.82 -5.83 0.78
C MET A 20 6.08 -4.60 0.27
N ASP A 21 5.06 -4.82 -0.54
CA ASP A 21 4.15 -3.79 -1.00
C ASP A 21 2.98 -3.62 -0.02
N TYR A 22 2.58 -2.36 0.18
CA TYR A 22 1.47 -1.99 1.04
C TYR A 22 0.51 -1.08 0.30
N GLU A 23 -0.79 -1.30 0.51
CA GLU A 23 -1.83 -0.36 0.13
C GLU A 23 -2.02 0.70 1.22
N VAL A 24 -2.08 1.96 0.80
CA VAL A 24 -2.31 3.10 1.67
C VAL A 24 -3.81 3.27 1.92
N VAL A 25 -4.20 3.36 3.19
CA VAL A 25 -5.57 3.66 3.59
C VAL A 25 -5.57 4.96 4.38
N ILE A 26 -6.31 5.96 3.89
CA ILE A 26 -6.49 7.23 4.59
C ILE A 26 -7.86 7.18 5.26
N THR A 27 -7.89 7.26 6.59
CA THR A 27 -9.14 7.23 7.35
C THR A 27 -9.92 8.55 7.22
N GLU A 28 -11.18 8.59 7.62
CA GLU A 28 -11.96 9.85 7.66
C GLU A 28 -11.31 10.93 8.55
N GLY A 29 -10.44 10.53 9.49
CA GLY A 29 -9.66 11.43 10.33
C GLY A 29 -8.36 11.95 9.69
N GLY A 30 -8.02 11.48 8.49
CA GLY A 30 -6.75 11.79 7.81
C GLY A 30 -5.56 11.00 8.32
N GLU A 31 -5.77 9.96 9.12
CA GLU A 31 -4.70 9.06 9.56
C GLU A 31 -4.34 8.10 8.43
N ILE A 32 -3.04 7.85 8.26
CA ILE A 32 -2.51 6.93 7.26
C ILE A 32 -2.31 5.56 7.92
N GLU A 33 -2.96 4.55 7.36
CA GLU A 33 -2.76 3.15 7.67
C GLU A 33 -2.16 2.42 6.46
N LEU A 34 -1.35 1.40 6.72
CA LEU A 34 -0.74 0.55 5.69
C LEU A 34 -1.28 -0.86 5.82
N ARG A 35 -1.90 -1.37 4.75
CA ARG A 35 -2.35 -2.76 4.67
C ARG A 35 -1.41 -3.50 3.72
N PRO A 36 -1.03 -4.77 3.98
CA PRO A 36 -0.30 -5.54 3.00
C PRO A 36 -1.05 -5.51 1.67
N ALA A 37 -0.39 -5.10 0.60
CA ALA A 37 -1.00 -5.14 -0.72
C ALA A 37 -1.36 -6.59 -1.03
N GLU A 38 -2.56 -6.82 -1.55
CA GLU A 38 -2.91 -8.15 -2.03
C GLU A 38 -1.95 -8.50 -3.18
N ILE A 39 -1.06 -9.45 -2.92
CA ILE A 39 -0.36 -10.14 -4.00
C ILE A 39 -1.46 -10.97 -4.64
N GLU A 40 -1.96 -10.55 -5.79
CA GLU A 40 -2.83 -11.40 -6.58
C GLU A 40 -2.07 -12.67 -6.92
N GLY A 41 -2.36 -13.68 -6.11
CA GLY A 41 -1.67 -14.95 -6.11
C GLY A 41 -1.98 -15.66 -7.40
N GLU A 42 -0.96 -15.82 -8.24
CA GLU A 42 -0.79 -16.88 -9.25
C GLU A 42 -1.94 -17.16 -10.24
N ASP A 43 -3.00 -16.36 -10.27
CA ASP A 43 -4.22 -16.60 -11.07
C ASP A 43 -4.64 -15.38 -11.91
N TRP A 44 -3.69 -14.46 -12.13
CA TRP A 44 -3.76 -13.50 -13.23
C TRP A 44 -3.49 -14.20 -14.57
N GLY A 45 -4.41 -15.05 -14.99
CA GLY A 45 -4.39 -15.64 -16.32
C GLY A 45 -4.80 -17.11 -16.34
N GLU A 46 -6.10 -17.32 -16.50
CA GLU A 46 -6.58 -18.33 -17.44
C GLU A 46 -7.19 -17.64 -18.67
#